data_AF-A0A7W0PH78-F1
#
_entry.id   AF-A0A7W0PH78-F1
#
_cell.length_a   1.000
_cell.length_b   1.000
_cell.length_c   1.000
_cell.angle_alpha   90.00
_cell.angle_beta   90.00
_cell.angle_gamma   90.00
#
_symmetry.space_group_name_H-M   'P 1'
#
loop_
_entity.id
_entity.type
_entity.pdbx_description
1 polymer ?
#
loop_
_entity_poly.entity_id
_entity_poly.type
_entity_poly.pdbx_seq_one_letter_code
_entity_poly.pdbx_strand_id
1 'polypeptide(L)'
;MSARLAERGLLLDTDKPELVLLCVPDRAIAEVARGVTPGPWVAHVSGATPLGALDPHERRFGMHPLQSFSKARGPEQLDGAWAAITSETHEARAIAFWLAETLGLRPFDLDGASRAAYHAGAAVASNYLVTLRRAAGSLLEAAEAPPEALDPLMRGVIDNGFELTGPIARGDWETVGRHLAIIREQRPELEAMYRVLAEATAAIAGRELPSNRLLLGGLGGSPMVCHTIQGFRTELDRRRPGSVGLVPTMGSLHEGHLSLLRAARAECDTVVMSLFVNPAQFADPAALSRYPRDEARDIALAREIGVDLVFAPTADEMYPEGFQTWVDVTELGSSLEGEFRPGHFRGVATVVLKLVSVAHPSRMYFGQKDAQQVEVIRRMIRDLALDVELRVLPTVRDADGLALSSRIALLSAEERRRALALFRALATRDPATARDLLAESNGLTVDYVEIADFDPPVLTGAVRVGSTRLIDNVPLEGDNK
;
A
#
# COMPACT_ATOMS: atom_id res chain seq x y z
N MET A 1 40.50 26.11 7.52
CA MET A 1 41.53 25.47 8.37
C MET A 1 42.86 26.21 8.33
N SER A 2 43.45 26.48 7.16
CA SER A 2 44.73 27.21 7.05
C SER A 2 44.75 28.54 7.83
N ALA A 3 43.73 29.39 7.65
CA ALA A 3 43.62 30.64 8.41
C ALA A 3 43.61 30.41 9.93
N ARG A 4 42.95 29.35 10.42
CA ARG A 4 42.90 29.02 11.85
C ARG A 4 44.25 28.54 12.37
N LEU A 5 44.97 27.72 11.60
CA LEU A 5 46.31 27.25 11.99
C LEU A 5 47.29 28.43 12.07
N ALA A 6 47.22 29.37 11.12
CA ALA A 6 48.04 30.58 11.15
C ALA A 6 47.74 31.46 12.37
N GLU A 7 46.45 31.65 12.73
CA GLU A 7 46.05 32.36 13.96
C GLU A 7 46.60 31.71 15.23
N ARG A 8 46.83 30.40 15.20
CA ARG A 8 47.40 29.61 16.30
C ARG A 8 48.93 29.54 16.27
N GLY A 9 49.57 30.30 15.39
CA GLY A 9 51.02 30.41 15.30
C GLY A 9 51.71 29.25 14.58
N LEU A 10 50.98 28.42 13.85
CA LEU A 10 51.57 27.37 13.03
C LEU A 10 52.07 27.93 11.70
N LEU A 11 53.27 27.47 11.32
CA LEU A 11 53.92 27.84 10.08
C LEU A 11 53.33 26.99 8.94
N LEU A 12 52.84 27.66 7.90
CA LEU A 12 52.23 27.02 6.73
C LEU A 12 53.19 27.14 5.56
N ASP A 13 53.98 26.10 5.33
CA ASP A 13 54.99 26.01 4.28
C ASP A 13 54.77 24.74 3.45
N THR A 14 55.03 24.84 2.14
CA THR A 14 54.91 23.75 1.16
C THR A 14 56.24 23.07 0.85
N ASP A 15 57.38 23.65 1.23
CA ASP A 15 58.70 23.15 0.81
C ASP A 15 59.13 21.87 1.55
N LYS A 16 58.91 21.80 2.87
CA LYS A 16 59.22 20.63 3.72
C LYS A 16 58.18 20.46 4.84
N PRO A 17 56.93 20.12 4.51
CA PRO A 17 55.89 19.97 5.52
C PRO A 17 56.19 18.79 6.46
N GLU A 18 55.87 18.93 7.74
CA GLU A 18 55.80 17.80 8.68
C GLU A 18 54.44 17.09 8.61
N LEU A 19 53.40 17.82 8.16
CA LEU A 19 52.03 17.36 8.03
C LEU A 19 51.36 18.04 6.83
N VAL A 20 50.66 17.24 6.02
CA VAL A 20 49.87 17.66 4.87
C VAL A 20 48.40 17.32 5.13
N LEU A 21 47.55 18.33 5.20
CA LEU A 21 46.11 18.18 5.41
C LEU A 21 45.33 18.42 4.11
N LEU A 22 44.76 17.36 3.55
CA LEU A 22 43.99 17.36 2.32
C LEU A 22 42.57 17.87 2.57
N CYS A 23 42.33 19.13 2.18
CA CYS A 23 41.03 19.80 2.19
C CYS A 23 40.44 19.89 0.77
N VAL A 24 40.43 18.78 0.05
CA VAL A 24 39.96 18.67 -1.34
C VAL A 24 38.64 17.89 -1.40
N PRO A 25 37.86 17.96 -2.49
CA PRO A 25 36.69 17.12 -2.67
C PRO A 25 37.03 15.63 -2.54
N ASP A 26 36.14 14.85 -1.94
CA ASP A 26 36.37 13.43 -1.60
C ASP A 26 36.94 12.60 -2.76
N ARG A 27 36.41 12.80 -3.97
CA ARG A 27 36.86 12.12 -5.19
C ARG A 27 38.32 12.37 -5.57
N ALA A 28 38.89 13.49 -5.13
CA ALA A 28 40.25 13.90 -5.45
C ALA A 28 41.27 13.44 -4.40
N ILE A 29 40.83 12.98 -3.22
CA ILE A 29 41.72 12.64 -2.10
C ILE A 29 42.79 11.63 -2.52
N ALA A 30 42.40 10.54 -3.18
CA ALA A 30 43.35 9.48 -3.58
C ALA A 30 44.33 9.90 -4.68
N GLU A 31 43.93 10.81 -5.56
CA GLU A 31 44.82 11.37 -6.58
C GLU A 31 45.83 12.32 -5.94
N VAL A 32 45.35 13.24 -5.11
CA VAL A 32 46.18 14.24 -4.43
C VAL A 32 47.14 13.57 -3.46
N ALA A 33 46.69 12.58 -2.69
CA ALA A 33 47.53 11.83 -1.75
C ALA A 33 48.71 11.16 -2.46
N ARG A 34 48.51 10.55 -3.63
CA ARG A 34 49.60 9.95 -4.44
C ARG A 34 50.61 10.96 -4.95
N GLY A 35 50.21 12.23 -5.09
CA GLY A 35 51.10 13.33 -5.47
C GLY A 35 51.98 13.84 -4.31
N VAL A 36 51.66 13.50 -3.07
CA VAL A 36 52.46 13.87 -1.89
C VAL A 36 53.63 12.90 -1.77
N THR A 37 54.86 13.42 -1.61
CA THR A 37 56.03 12.58 -1.36
C THR A 37 55.93 11.93 0.04
N PRO A 38 56.20 10.62 0.19
CA PRO A 38 56.20 9.97 1.50
C PRO A 38 57.20 10.60 2.49
N GLY A 39 56.81 10.69 3.77
CA GLY A 39 57.62 11.33 4.81
C GLY A 39 56.79 12.09 5.85
N PRO A 40 56.04 13.14 5.46
CA PRO A 40 55.14 13.84 6.36
C PRO A 40 53.98 12.96 6.83
N TRP A 41 53.27 13.43 7.84
CA TRP A 41 51.90 12.99 8.09
C TRP A 41 50.99 13.41 6.95
N VAL A 42 50.14 12.51 6.46
CA VAL A 42 49.13 12.85 5.45
C VAL A 42 47.75 12.59 6.03
N ALA A 43 46.88 13.59 5.98
CA ALA A 43 45.54 13.49 6.53
C ALA A 43 44.48 14.04 5.58
N HIS A 44 43.24 13.58 5.72
CA HIS A 44 42.10 14.17 5.00
C HIS A 44 40.99 14.58 5.96
N VAL A 45 40.13 15.49 5.49
CA VAL A 45 38.98 15.99 6.26
C VAL A 45 37.62 15.44 5.83
N SER A 46 37.56 14.55 4.83
CA SER A 46 36.30 13.92 4.39
C SER A 46 35.63 13.15 5.53
N GLY A 47 34.30 13.24 5.63
CA GLY A 47 33.50 12.46 6.57
C GLY A 47 33.23 11.02 6.16
N ALA A 48 33.45 10.65 4.89
CA ALA A 48 33.07 9.35 4.35
C ALA A 48 34.25 8.56 3.73
N THR A 49 35.32 9.24 3.29
CA THR A 49 36.47 8.59 2.66
C THR A 49 37.25 7.73 3.65
N PRO A 50 37.56 6.46 3.32
CA PRO A 50 38.41 5.59 4.14
C PRO A 50 39.89 6.00 4.12
N LEU A 51 40.66 5.60 5.14
CA LEU A 51 42.10 5.88 5.23
C LEU A 51 42.92 5.28 4.08
N GLY A 52 42.47 4.18 3.47
CA GLY A 52 43.14 3.58 2.30
C GLY A 52 43.22 4.54 1.10
N ALA A 53 42.39 5.59 1.05
CA ALA A 53 42.54 6.65 0.05
C ALA A 53 43.86 7.44 0.19
N LEU A 54 44.58 7.28 1.31
CA LEU A 54 45.88 7.88 1.55
C LEU A 54 47.05 6.94 1.23
N ASP A 55 46.82 5.78 0.60
CA ASP A 55 47.90 4.91 0.12
C ASP A 55 48.85 5.68 -0.82
N PRO A 56 50.19 5.49 -0.73
CA PRO A 56 50.90 4.51 0.09
C PRO A 56 51.39 5.04 1.46
N HIS A 57 50.83 6.15 1.98
CA HIS A 57 51.35 6.79 3.19
C HIS A 57 51.03 5.99 4.46
N GLU A 58 52.06 5.57 5.20
CA GLU A 58 51.89 4.88 6.49
C GLU A 58 51.59 5.85 7.65
N ARG A 59 52.14 7.07 7.60
CA ARG A 59 51.88 8.14 8.57
C ARG A 59 50.60 8.87 8.18
N ARG A 60 49.45 8.29 8.51
CA ARG A 60 48.15 8.79 8.06
C ARG A 60 47.06 8.79 9.12
N PHE A 61 46.10 9.70 8.95
CA PHE A 61 44.86 9.73 9.74
C PHE A 61 43.76 10.50 9.00
N GLY A 62 42.53 10.36 9.48
CA GLY A 62 41.37 11.09 8.98
C GLY A 62 40.77 11.91 10.10
N MET A 63 40.42 13.16 9.83
CA MET A 63 39.84 14.09 10.82
C MET A 63 38.66 14.80 10.19
N HIS A 64 37.42 14.40 10.52
CA HIS A 64 36.21 15.06 10.00
C HIS A 64 35.61 16.00 11.05
N PRO A 65 35.66 17.33 10.86
CA PRO A 65 34.90 18.26 11.68
C PRO A 65 33.40 18.07 11.46
N LEU A 66 32.66 17.79 12.52
CA LEU A 66 31.21 17.67 12.51
C LEU A 66 30.57 19.06 12.51
N GLN A 67 30.71 19.78 11.40
CA GLN A 67 30.27 21.16 11.28
C GLN A 67 29.93 21.51 9.83
N SER A 68 28.86 22.28 9.64
CA SER A 68 28.52 22.89 8.35
C SER A 68 29.24 24.22 8.21
N PHE A 69 30.10 24.35 7.18
CA PHE A 69 30.84 25.58 6.93
C PHE A 69 30.07 26.55 6.04
N SER A 70 29.98 27.81 6.49
CA SER A 70 29.44 28.91 5.69
C SER A 70 30.57 29.84 5.24
N LYS A 71 30.47 30.39 4.03
CA LYS A 71 31.41 31.40 3.52
C LYS A 71 31.29 32.76 4.23
N ALA A 72 30.17 33.00 4.91
CA ALA A 72 29.87 34.26 5.58
C ALA A 72 30.52 34.40 6.96
N ARG A 73 31.09 33.32 7.49
CA ARG A 73 31.76 33.29 8.79
C ARG A 73 33.23 32.94 8.63
N GLY A 74 34.04 33.32 9.61
CA GLY A 74 35.48 33.15 9.59
C GLY A 74 35.95 31.79 10.13
N PRO A 75 37.26 31.67 10.43
CA PRO A 75 37.87 30.45 10.95
C PRO A 75 37.37 30.02 12.34
N GLU A 76 36.76 30.93 13.09
CA GLU A 76 36.16 30.69 14.42
C GLU A 76 35.02 29.67 14.40
N GLN A 77 34.47 29.33 13.22
CA GLN A 77 33.45 28.28 13.05
C GLN A 77 33.87 26.89 13.55
N LEU A 78 35.18 26.68 13.72
CA LEU A 78 35.75 25.42 14.23
C LEU A 78 35.67 25.33 15.76
N ASP A 79 35.55 26.44 16.48
CA ASP A 79 35.64 26.44 17.93
C ASP A 79 34.49 25.69 18.58
N GLY A 80 34.83 24.69 19.42
CA GLY A 80 33.88 23.88 20.15
C GLY A 80 33.14 22.82 19.32
N ALA A 81 33.32 22.80 18.00
CA ALA A 81 32.76 21.77 17.14
C ALA A 81 33.48 20.44 17.37
N TRP A 82 32.76 19.32 17.26
CA TRP A 82 33.35 18.00 17.43
C TRP A 82 34.10 17.56 16.17
N ALA A 83 35.11 16.72 16.32
CA ALA A 83 35.85 16.15 15.19
C ALA A 83 36.03 14.64 15.36
N ALA A 84 35.58 13.87 14.36
CA ALA A 84 35.78 12.43 14.33
C ALA A 84 37.18 12.10 13.81
N ILE A 85 37.94 11.35 14.61
CA ILE A 85 39.30 10.93 14.30
C ILE A 85 39.32 9.44 13.95
N THR A 86 39.89 9.10 12.80
CA THR A 86 40.19 7.72 12.43
C THR A 86 41.68 7.57 12.21
N SER A 87 42.28 6.58 12.87
CA SER A 87 43.72 6.34 12.88
C SER A 87 44.00 4.85 13.10
N GLU A 88 45.08 4.33 12.49
CA GLU A 88 45.48 2.92 12.61
C GLU A 88 46.53 2.69 13.71
N THR A 89 47.20 3.76 14.17
CA THR A 89 48.26 3.69 15.20
C THR A 89 48.03 4.70 16.32
N HIS A 90 48.62 4.43 17.48
CA HIS A 90 48.56 5.33 18.64
C HIS A 90 49.23 6.69 18.34
N GLU A 91 50.33 6.67 17.58
CA GLU A 91 51.02 7.89 17.16
C GLU A 91 50.15 8.74 16.22
N ALA A 92 49.51 8.11 15.23
CA ALA A 92 48.60 8.79 14.31
C ALA A 92 47.43 9.44 15.07
N ARG A 93 46.88 8.72 16.05
CA ARG A 93 45.84 9.25 16.94
C ARG A 93 46.32 10.48 17.71
N ALA A 94 47.51 10.42 18.31
CA ALA A 94 48.07 11.53 19.10
C ALA A 94 48.24 12.80 18.26
N ILE A 95 48.78 12.66 17.04
CA ILE A 95 48.94 13.79 16.10
C ILE A 95 47.57 14.34 15.64
N ALA A 96 46.61 13.46 15.36
CA ALA A 96 45.28 13.86 14.94
C ALA A 96 44.52 14.62 16.05
N PHE A 97 44.60 14.15 17.29
CA PHE A 97 44.01 14.83 18.45
C PHE A 97 44.65 16.21 18.68
N TRP A 98 45.97 16.29 18.67
CA TRP A 98 46.69 17.56 18.77
C TRP A 98 46.27 18.56 17.69
N LEU A 99 46.17 18.11 16.43
CA LEU A 99 45.76 18.97 15.32
C LEU A 99 44.32 19.48 15.51
N ALA A 100 43.41 18.59 15.89
CA ALA A 100 42.01 18.94 16.13
C ALA A 100 41.88 19.96 17.28
N GLU A 101 42.53 19.73 18.41
CA GLU A 101 42.53 20.64 19.56
C GLU A 101 43.15 22.00 19.21
N THR A 102 44.24 22.00 18.43
CA THR A 102 44.87 23.23 17.94
C THR A 102 43.91 24.05 17.07
N LEU A 103 43.09 23.37 16.25
CA LEU A 103 42.04 24.01 15.45
C LEU A 103 40.85 24.52 16.28
N GLY A 104 40.78 24.19 17.58
CA GLY A 104 39.67 24.53 18.47
C GLY A 104 38.54 23.48 18.50
N LEU A 105 38.77 22.31 17.89
CA LEU A 105 37.79 21.22 17.81
C LEU A 105 37.85 20.34 19.06
N ARG A 106 36.79 19.56 19.29
CA ARG A 106 36.68 18.54 20.33
C ARG A 106 36.84 17.15 19.68
N PRO A 107 38.04 16.55 19.68
CA PRO A 107 38.26 15.28 19.01
C PRO A 107 37.64 14.10 19.76
N PHE A 108 37.22 13.09 19.02
CA PHE A 108 36.85 11.78 19.53
C PHE A 108 37.24 10.68 18.53
N ASP A 109 37.46 9.47 19.04
CA ASP A 109 37.79 8.33 18.19
C ASP A 109 36.57 7.80 17.43
N LEU A 110 36.76 7.52 16.14
CA LEU A 110 35.78 6.88 15.27
C LEU A 110 36.46 5.76 14.48
N ASP A 111 35.99 4.54 14.72
CA ASP A 111 36.37 3.38 13.95
C ASP A 111 36.06 3.59 12.45
N GLY A 112 37.00 3.24 11.59
CA GLY A 112 36.86 3.35 10.14
C GLY A 112 35.63 2.59 9.62
N ALA A 113 35.29 1.45 10.24
CA ALA A 113 34.10 0.69 9.87
C ALA A 113 32.78 1.43 10.20
N SER A 114 32.78 2.31 11.21
CA SER A 114 31.60 3.08 11.64
C SER A 114 31.42 4.39 10.88
N ARG A 115 32.36 4.76 10.01
CA ARG A 115 32.42 6.07 9.35
C ARG A 115 31.21 6.36 8.46
N ALA A 116 30.72 5.36 7.74
CA ALA A 116 29.54 5.48 6.89
C ALA A 116 28.27 5.80 7.71
N ALA A 117 28.06 5.08 8.82
CA ALA A 117 26.91 5.32 9.71
C ALA A 117 26.98 6.69 10.39
N TYR A 118 28.17 7.07 10.88
CA TYR A 118 28.42 8.40 11.44
C TYR A 118 28.10 9.52 10.45
N HIS A 119 28.59 9.41 9.22
CA HIS A 119 28.36 10.42 8.20
C HIS A 119 26.89 10.47 7.74
N ALA A 120 26.22 9.32 7.66
CA ALA A 120 24.79 9.27 7.40
C ALA A 120 24.00 10.01 8.50
N GLY A 121 24.36 9.82 9.78
CA GLY A 121 23.77 10.57 10.89
C GLY A 121 23.98 12.08 10.78
N ALA A 122 25.20 12.51 10.43
CA ALA A 122 25.50 13.92 10.20
C ALA A 122 24.67 14.52 9.03
N ALA A 123 24.52 13.77 7.94
CA ALA A 123 23.72 14.18 6.80
C ALA A 123 22.22 14.29 7.14
N VAL A 124 21.69 13.37 7.94
CA VAL A 124 20.30 13.44 8.45
C VAL A 124 20.10 14.70 9.29
N ALA A 125 21.03 14.98 10.22
CA ALA A 125 20.91 16.13 11.11
C ALA A 125 21.07 17.49 10.40
N SER A 126 21.87 17.56 9.34
CA SER A 126 22.16 18.82 8.63
C SER A 126 21.40 18.97 7.31
N ASN A 127 21.60 18.05 6.36
CA ASN A 127 21.09 18.22 5.00
C ASN A 127 19.58 18.05 4.96
N TYR A 128 19.04 17.04 5.66
CA TYR A 128 17.60 16.83 5.69
C TYR A 128 16.88 17.88 6.53
N LEU A 129 17.55 18.55 7.48
CA LEU A 129 16.99 19.74 8.13
C LEU A 129 16.71 20.86 7.11
N VAL A 130 17.61 21.06 6.14
CA VAL A 130 17.39 22.00 5.03
C VAL A 130 16.20 21.57 4.17
N THR A 131 16.10 20.27 3.85
CA THR A 131 14.98 19.71 3.09
C THR A 131 13.65 19.92 3.83
N LEU A 132 13.60 19.61 5.12
CA LEU A 132 12.42 19.79 5.98
C LEU A 132 12.01 21.26 6.05
N ARG A 133 12.96 22.17 6.26
CA ARG A 133 12.70 23.61 6.29
C ARG A 133 12.09 24.08 4.97
N ARG A 134 12.63 23.64 3.83
CA ARG A 134 12.10 24.00 2.50
C ARG A 134 10.69 23.43 2.29
N ALA A 135 10.48 22.16 2.62
CA ALA A 135 9.16 21.54 2.47
C ALA A 135 8.09 22.23 3.33
N ALA A 136 8.40 22.48 4.62
CA ALA A 136 7.52 23.20 5.52
C ALA A 136 7.26 24.63 5.06
N GLY A 137 8.30 25.37 4.64
CA GLY A 137 8.16 26.72 4.10
C GLY A 137 7.23 26.77 2.90
N SER A 138 7.33 25.78 2.02
CA SER A 138 6.50 25.67 0.84
C SER A 138 5.02 25.39 1.15
N LEU A 139 4.71 24.77 2.30
CA LEU A 139 3.34 24.64 2.81
C LEU A 139 2.83 25.97 3.40
N LEU A 140 3.69 26.75 4.06
CA LEU A 140 3.33 28.08 4.54
C LEU A 140 3.06 29.04 3.36
N GLU A 141 3.88 28.98 2.31
CA GLU A 141 3.64 29.76 1.08
C GLU A 141 2.27 29.46 0.47
N ALA A 142 1.90 28.17 0.39
CA ALA A 142 0.59 27.76 -0.10
C ALA A 142 -0.58 28.25 0.78
N ALA A 143 -0.32 28.46 2.07
CA ALA A 143 -1.25 29.06 3.02
C ALA A 143 -1.14 30.59 3.13
N GLU A 144 -0.42 31.24 2.21
CA GLU A 144 -0.16 32.69 2.21
C GLU A 144 0.50 33.21 3.50
N ALA A 145 1.29 32.36 4.16
CA ALA A 145 2.02 32.66 5.39
C ALA A 145 3.54 32.81 5.13
N PRO A 146 4.25 33.65 5.92
CA PRO A 146 5.68 33.88 5.76
C PRO A 146 6.53 32.66 6.17
N PRO A 147 7.32 32.05 5.27
CA PRO A 147 8.14 30.87 5.58
C PRO A 147 9.17 31.08 6.69
N GLU A 148 9.68 32.30 6.83
CA GLU A 148 10.62 32.71 7.88
C GLU A 148 10.03 32.58 9.30
N ALA A 149 8.70 32.50 9.44
CA ALA A 149 8.06 32.22 10.72
C ALA A 149 8.40 30.82 11.27
N LEU A 150 8.92 29.92 10.43
CA LEU A 150 9.39 28.60 10.85
C LEU A 150 10.74 28.65 11.56
N ASP A 151 11.60 29.60 11.24
CA ASP A 151 12.99 29.58 11.75
C ASP A 151 13.03 29.68 13.29
N PRO A 152 12.24 30.54 13.97
CA PRO A 152 12.13 30.53 15.43
C PRO A 152 11.53 29.23 15.98
N LEU A 153 10.51 28.66 15.31
CA LEU A 153 9.87 27.41 15.72
C LEU A 153 10.87 26.25 15.69
N MET A 154 11.64 26.13 14.61
CA MET A 154 12.65 25.08 14.44
C MET A 154 13.81 25.23 15.43
N ARG A 155 14.22 26.45 15.77
CA ARG A 155 15.21 26.69 16.84
C ARG A 155 14.66 26.27 18.20
N GLY A 156 13.39 26.58 18.49
CA GLY A 156 12.73 26.18 19.73
C GLY A 156 12.76 24.67 19.98
N VAL A 157 12.75 23.84 18.93
CA VAL A 157 12.90 22.37 19.03
C VAL A 157 14.31 21.95 19.46
N ILE A 158 15.34 22.72 19.12
CA ILE A 158 16.70 22.47 19.59
C ILE A 158 16.83 22.93 21.04
N ASP A 159 16.31 24.13 21.32
CA ASP A 159 16.42 24.76 22.64
C ASP A 159 15.63 24.00 23.73
N ASN A 160 14.55 23.32 23.36
CA ASN A 160 13.77 22.48 24.27
C ASN A 160 14.29 21.03 24.40
N GLY A 161 15.45 20.71 23.83
CA GLY A 161 16.06 19.38 23.95
C GLY A 161 15.38 18.30 23.10
N PHE A 162 14.76 18.67 21.97
CA PHE A 162 14.06 17.76 21.05
C PHE A 162 12.84 17.07 21.67
N GLU A 163 12.20 17.69 22.65
CA GLU A 163 10.95 17.19 23.22
C GLU A 163 9.83 17.21 22.15
N LEU A 164 9.29 16.02 21.86
CA LEU A 164 8.28 15.85 20.84
C LEU A 164 6.94 16.44 21.30
N THR A 165 6.41 17.37 20.51
CA THR A 165 5.10 17.99 20.73
C THR A 165 4.25 17.90 19.45
N GLY A 166 2.97 18.28 19.54
CA GLY A 166 2.06 18.33 18.39
C GLY A 166 1.05 17.18 18.35
N PRO A 167 0.29 17.06 17.24
CA PRO A 167 -0.87 16.19 17.16
C PRO A 167 -0.52 14.70 17.30
N ILE A 168 0.56 14.22 16.69
CA ILE A 168 0.98 12.81 16.76
C ILE A 168 1.33 12.42 18.20
N ALA A 169 2.10 13.25 18.92
CA ALA A 169 2.44 13.00 20.32
C ALA A 169 1.18 12.87 21.21
N ARG A 170 0.14 13.65 20.91
CA ARG A 170 -1.15 13.62 21.61
C ARG A 170 -2.11 12.51 21.12
N GLY A 171 -1.78 11.80 20.04
CA GLY A 171 -2.68 10.84 19.40
C GLY A 171 -3.86 11.49 18.66
N ASP A 172 -3.74 12.77 18.29
CA ASP A 172 -4.75 13.51 17.53
C ASP A 172 -4.64 13.18 16.03
N TRP A 173 -5.15 11.99 15.70
CA TRP A 173 -5.11 11.43 14.37
C TRP A 173 -6.06 12.13 13.38
N GLU A 174 -7.12 12.76 13.88
CA GLU A 174 -8.04 13.57 13.07
C GLU A 174 -7.30 14.77 12.47
N THR A 175 -6.51 15.48 13.27
CA THR A 175 -5.66 16.57 12.79
C THR A 175 -4.62 16.10 11.78
N VAL A 176 -3.98 14.94 12.01
CA VAL A 176 -3.05 14.34 11.04
C VAL A 176 -3.75 14.03 9.70
N GLY A 177 -4.99 13.55 9.74
CA GLY A 177 -5.81 13.33 8.55
C GLY A 177 -6.12 14.60 7.78
N ARG A 178 -6.48 15.67 8.47
CA ARG A 178 -6.70 16.99 7.86
C ARG A 178 -5.43 17.55 7.20
N HIS A 179 -4.27 17.38 7.84
CA HIS A 179 -2.99 17.76 7.23
C HIS A 179 -2.74 17.01 5.92
N LEU A 180 -2.93 15.68 5.92
CA LEU A 180 -2.74 14.85 4.73
C LEU A 180 -3.71 15.23 3.60
N ALA A 181 -4.96 15.57 3.92
CA ALA A 181 -5.94 16.04 2.93
C ALA A 181 -5.49 17.35 2.27
N ILE A 182 -5.03 18.32 3.06
CA ILE A 182 -4.52 19.60 2.56
C ILE A 182 -3.24 19.41 1.73
N ILE A 183 -2.33 18.56 2.20
CA ILE A 183 -1.08 18.25 1.46
C ILE A 183 -1.41 17.62 0.11
N ARG A 184 -2.34 16.67 0.06
CA ARG A 184 -2.79 16.06 -1.20
C ARG A 184 -3.34 17.08 -2.19
N GLU A 185 -4.11 18.03 -1.68
CA GLU A 185 -4.76 19.05 -2.50
C GLU A 185 -3.75 20.09 -3.00
N GLN A 186 -2.92 20.62 -2.11
CA GLN A 186 -2.10 21.79 -2.41
C GLN A 186 -0.69 21.43 -2.85
N ARG A 187 -0.08 20.39 -2.27
CA ARG A 187 1.33 20.02 -2.41
C ARG A 187 1.52 18.48 -2.47
N PRO A 188 0.91 17.80 -3.47
CA PRO A 188 0.86 16.33 -3.52
C PRO A 188 2.24 15.67 -3.51
N GLU A 189 3.28 16.35 -4.01
CA GLU A 189 4.66 15.87 -3.98
C GLU A 189 5.23 15.69 -2.57
N LEU A 190 4.62 16.32 -1.56
CA LEU A 190 5.04 16.22 -0.16
C LEU A 190 4.35 15.09 0.62
N GLU A 191 3.30 14.47 0.06
CA GLU A 191 2.50 13.47 0.78
C GLU A 191 3.37 12.29 1.25
N ALA A 192 4.20 11.73 0.37
CA ALA A 192 5.04 10.58 0.68
C ALA A 192 6.00 10.88 1.84
N MET A 193 6.65 12.04 1.81
CA MET A 193 7.54 12.47 2.87
C MET A 193 6.79 12.70 4.19
N TYR A 194 5.62 13.36 4.15
CA TYR A 194 4.83 13.59 5.36
C TYR A 194 4.41 12.27 6.01
N ARG A 195 4.00 11.26 5.22
CA ARG A 195 3.62 9.93 5.74
C ARG A 195 4.78 9.24 6.45
N VAL A 196 5.93 9.16 5.78
CA VAL A 196 7.14 8.52 6.34
C VAL A 196 7.55 9.20 7.65
N LEU A 197 7.53 10.52 7.69
CA LEU A 197 7.86 11.28 8.90
C LEU A 197 6.81 11.10 9.99
N ALA A 198 5.53 11.06 9.65
CA ALA A 198 4.45 10.87 10.62
C ALA A 198 4.51 9.48 11.27
N GLU A 199 4.79 8.43 10.48
CA GLU A 199 4.99 7.07 10.96
C GLU A 199 6.22 6.96 11.88
N ALA A 200 7.37 7.50 11.45
CA ALA A 200 8.56 7.55 12.29
C ALA A 200 8.32 8.33 13.60
N THR A 201 7.56 9.42 13.53
CA THR A 201 7.19 10.24 14.70
C THR A 201 6.26 9.47 15.64
N ALA A 202 5.31 8.69 15.13
CA ALA A 202 4.41 7.86 15.93
C ALA A 202 5.20 6.81 16.72
N ALA A 203 6.18 6.17 16.08
CA ALA A 203 7.07 5.21 16.72
C ALA A 203 7.89 5.86 17.86
N ILE A 204 8.45 7.05 17.63
CA ILE A 204 9.16 7.83 18.66
C ILE A 204 8.22 8.20 19.82
N ALA A 205 6.96 8.55 19.52
CA ALA A 205 5.96 8.92 20.50
C ALA A 205 5.37 7.72 21.29
N GLY A 206 5.76 6.48 20.96
CA GLY A 206 5.14 5.28 21.53
C GLY A 206 3.64 5.17 21.22
N ARG A 207 3.21 5.68 20.07
CA ARG A 207 1.81 5.67 19.63
C ARG A 207 1.60 4.61 18.57
N GLU A 208 0.60 3.77 18.77
CA GLU A 208 0.11 2.89 17.72
C GLU A 208 -0.63 3.71 16.66
N LEU A 209 -0.28 3.46 15.40
CA LEU A 209 -1.05 3.98 14.28
C LEU A 209 -2.45 3.37 14.32
N PRO A 210 -3.51 4.15 14.04
CA PRO A 210 -4.87 3.62 14.01
C PRO A 210 -4.96 2.40 13.10
N SER A 211 -5.51 1.29 13.62
CA SER A 211 -5.74 0.04 12.88
C SER A 211 -6.60 0.27 11.63
N ASN A 212 -7.38 1.35 11.63
CA ASN A 212 -8.08 1.84 10.48
C ASN A 212 -7.07 2.51 9.54
N ARG A 213 -6.60 1.76 8.53
CA ARG A 213 -5.83 2.22 7.36
C ARG A 213 -6.47 3.41 6.62
N LEU A 214 -7.57 4.02 7.08
CA LEU A 214 -8.20 5.21 6.52
C LEU A 214 -7.36 6.50 6.63
N LEU A 215 -6.44 6.61 7.59
CA LEU A 215 -5.50 7.76 7.66
C LEU A 215 -4.21 7.52 6.88
N LEU A 216 -3.74 6.27 6.88
CA LEU A 216 -2.57 5.81 6.13
C LEU A 216 -2.91 5.13 4.79
N GLY A 217 -4.13 5.36 4.30
CA GLY A 217 -4.70 4.65 3.16
C GLY A 217 -3.82 4.77 1.95
N GLY A 218 -3.50 3.62 1.37
CA GLY A 218 -2.91 3.50 0.04
C GLY A 218 -3.60 4.51 -0.87
N LEU A 219 -2.79 5.38 -1.47
CA LEU A 219 -3.13 6.34 -2.51
C LEU A 219 -4.63 6.68 -2.54
N GLY A 220 -5.04 7.74 -1.81
CA GLY A 220 -6.37 8.34 -1.91
C GLY A 220 -6.66 8.99 -3.28
N GLY A 221 -6.09 8.44 -4.36
CA GLY A 221 -6.54 8.67 -5.73
C GLY A 221 -7.76 7.81 -6.03
N SER A 222 -8.45 8.14 -7.11
CA SER A 222 -9.40 7.21 -7.72
C SER A 222 -8.68 5.87 -7.98
N PRO A 223 -9.37 4.71 -7.87
CA PRO A 223 -8.78 3.43 -8.23
C PRO A 223 -8.23 3.51 -9.65
N MET A 224 -7.07 2.92 -9.91
CA MET A 224 -6.58 2.82 -11.29
C MET A 224 -7.49 1.86 -12.04
N VAL A 225 -8.11 2.35 -13.12
CA VAL A 225 -8.96 1.55 -13.99
C VAL A 225 -8.12 1.02 -15.13
N CYS A 226 -8.10 -0.29 -15.30
CA CYS A 226 -7.37 -0.96 -16.37
C CYS A 226 -8.34 -1.75 -17.25
N HIS A 227 -8.33 -1.47 -18.55
CA HIS A 227 -9.19 -2.15 -19.54
C HIS A 227 -8.48 -3.27 -20.29
N THR A 228 -7.16 -3.43 -20.12
CA THR A 228 -6.38 -4.49 -20.77
C THR A 228 -5.66 -5.34 -19.72
N ILE A 229 -5.47 -6.62 -20.02
CA ILE A 229 -4.75 -7.59 -19.18
C ILE A 229 -3.32 -7.10 -18.94
N GLN A 230 -2.65 -6.60 -20.00
CA GLN A 230 -1.29 -6.09 -19.90
C GLN A 230 -1.20 -4.84 -19.01
N GLY A 231 -2.11 -3.88 -19.19
CA GLY A 231 -2.16 -2.67 -18.37
C GLY A 231 -2.41 -3.00 -16.90
N PHE A 232 -3.37 -3.89 -16.64
CA PHE A 232 -3.68 -4.36 -15.30
C PHE A 232 -2.49 -5.05 -14.63
N ARG A 233 -1.82 -5.98 -15.31
CA ARG A 233 -0.63 -6.67 -14.77
C ARG A 233 0.50 -5.69 -14.46
N THR A 234 0.77 -4.77 -15.38
CA THR A 234 1.81 -3.74 -15.20
C THR A 234 1.58 -2.92 -13.93
N GLU A 235 0.33 -2.52 -13.69
CA GLU A 235 0.00 -1.73 -12.50
C GLU A 235 -0.03 -2.58 -11.22
N LEU A 236 -0.51 -3.82 -11.28
CA LEU A 236 -0.48 -4.72 -10.14
C LEU A 236 0.96 -5.06 -9.72
N ASP A 237 1.86 -5.27 -10.68
CA ASP A 237 3.27 -5.58 -10.41
C ASP A 237 4.00 -4.43 -9.69
N ARG A 238 3.64 -3.17 -9.95
CA ARG A 238 4.17 -2.00 -9.23
C ARG A 238 3.77 -1.96 -7.76
N ARG A 239 2.71 -2.68 -7.39
CA ARG A 239 2.14 -2.75 -6.04
C ARG A 239 2.60 -4.00 -5.28
N ARG A 240 3.39 -4.86 -5.93
CA ARG A 240 4.06 -6.00 -5.29
C ARG A 240 5.40 -5.55 -4.66
N PRO A 241 5.91 -6.23 -3.61
CA PRO A 241 5.33 -7.39 -2.93
C PRO A 241 4.18 -7.02 -1.99
N GLY A 242 3.27 -7.97 -1.75
CA GLY A 242 2.12 -7.77 -0.85
C GLY A 242 0.99 -8.76 -1.14
N SER A 243 0.07 -8.89 -0.19
CA SER A 243 -1.12 -9.73 -0.36
C SER A 243 -2.14 -9.05 -1.27
N VAL A 244 -2.67 -9.79 -2.25
CA VAL A 244 -3.66 -9.29 -3.21
C VAL A 244 -5.01 -9.93 -2.92
N GLY A 245 -6.02 -9.11 -2.64
CA GLY A 245 -7.41 -9.51 -2.47
C GLY A 245 -8.21 -9.22 -3.73
N LEU A 246 -8.77 -10.23 -4.36
CA LEU A 246 -9.58 -10.11 -5.57
C LEU A 246 -11.07 -10.26 -5.25
N VAL A 247 -11.88 -9.30 -5.67
CA VAL A 247 -13.35 -9.35 -5.62
C VAL A 247 -13.90 -9.38 -7.06
N PRO A 248 -14.26 -10.55 -7.60
CA PRO A 248 -14.84 -10.64 -8.92
C PRO A 248 -16.27 -10.11 -8.94
N THR A 249 -16.57 -9.14 -9.79
CA THR A 249 -17.93 -8.61 -9.95
C THR A 249 -18.31 -8.41 -11.42
N MET A 250 -19.62 -8.37 -11.67
CA MET A 250 -20.20 -7.94 -12.95
C MET A 250 -20.66 -6.48 -12.94
N GLY A 251 -20.36 -5.71 -11.88
CA GLY A 251 -20.87 -4.35 -11.70
C GLY A 251 -22.30 -4.26 -11.18
N SER A 252 -22.87 -3.06 -11.26
CA SER A 252 -24.09 -2.67 -10.57
C SER A 252 -23.98 -2.96 -9.07
N LEU A 253 -23.01 -2.30 -8.44
CA LEU A 253 -22.62 -2.56 -7.06
C LEU A 253 -23.75 -2.22 -6.08
N HIS A 254 -23.76 -2.98 -4.99
CA HIS A 254 -24.70 -2.91 -3.88
C HIS A 254 -23.99 -3.37 -2.59
N GLU A 255 -24.63 -3.23 -1.44
CA GLU A 255 -24.00 -3.48 -0.13
C GLU A 255 -23.42 -4.89 0.02
N GLY A 256 -24.03 -5.91 -0.63
CA GLY A 256 -23.40 -7.23 -0.78
C GLY A 256 -21.97 -7.18 -1.35
N HIS A 257 -21.75 -6.48 -2.47
CA HIS A 257 -20.41 -6.29 -3.04
C HIS A 257 -19.51 -5.44 -2.14
N LEU A 258 -20.05 -4.38 -1.55
CA LEU A 258 -19.28 -3.50 -0.66
C LEU A 258 -18.78 -4.25 0.58
N SER A 259 -19.55 -5.20 1.11
CA SER A 259 -19.11 -6.06 2.21
C SER A 259 -17.88 -6.91 1.83
N LEU A 260 -17.85 -7.47 0.61
CA LEU A 260 -16.70 -8.22 0.08
C LEU A 260 -15.47 -7.32 -0.05
N LEU A 261 -15.65 -6.12 -0.61
CA LEU A 261 -14.57 -5.14 -0.78
C LEU A 261 -14.01 -4.67 0.56
N ARG A 262 -14.86 -4.45 1.58
CA ARG A 262 -14.41 -4.10 2.94
C ARG A 262 -13.61 -5.23 3.59
N ALA A 263 -14.05 -6.48 3.44
CA ALA A 263 -13.29 -7.63 3.93
C ALA A 263 -11.92 -7.74 3.23
N ALA A 264 -11.89 -7.61 1.89
CA ALA A 264 -10.65 -7.60 1.13
C ALA A 264 -9.70 -6.49 1.57
N ARG A 265 -10.24 -5.29 1.86
CA ARG A 265 -9.45 -4.16 2.33
C ARG A 265 -8.83 -4.40 3.71
N ALA A 266 -9.56 -5.09 4.59
CA ALA A 266 -9.09 -5.44 5.93
C ALA A 266 -8.04 -6.55 5.94
N GLU A 267 -8.13 -7.51 5.01
CA GLU A 267 -7.32 -8.74 4.99
C GLU A 267 -6.17 -8.72 3.97
N CYS A 268 -6.08 -7.70 3.10
CA CYS A 268 -5.08 -7.63 2.02
C CYS A 268 -4.41 -6.25 1.88
N ASP A 269 -3.22 -6.22 1.28
CA ASP A 269 -2.44 -5.01 1.01
C ASP A 269 -2.87 -4.29 -0.27
N THR A 270 -3.24 -5.04 -1.31
CA THR A 270 -3.83 -4.51 -2.55
C THR A 270 -5.21 -5.10 -2.76
N VAL A 271 -6.22 -4.25 -2.98
CA VAL A 271 -7.59 -4.67 -3.31
C VAL A 271 -7.85 -4.48 -4.79
N VAL A 272 -8.16 -5.59 -5.47
CA VAL A 272 -8.54 -5.64 -6.87
C VAL A 272 -10.02 -5.95 -6.98
N MET A 273 -10.75 -5.13 -7.73
CA MET A 273 -12.12 -5.43 -8.15
C MET A 273 -12.14 -5.72 -9.64
N SER A 274 -12.76 -6.82 -10.09
CA SER A 274 -13.10 -6.95 -11.51
C SER A 274 -14.48 -6.34 -11.77
N LEU A 275 -14.63 -5.68 -12.90
CA LEU A 275 -15.87 -5.10 -13.38
C LEU A 275 -16.14 -5.64 -14.80
N PHE A 276 -16.70 -6.85 -14.89
CA PHE A 276 -16.84 -7.53 -16.18
C PHE A 276 -18.13 -8.34 -16.25
N VAL A 277 -19.08 -7.90 -17.08
CA VAL A 277 -20.28 -8.69 -17.41
C VAL A 277 -19.90 -9.77 -18.41
N ASN A 278 -19.51 -10.93 -17.90
CA ASN A 278 -19.03 -12.06 -18.69
C ASN A 278 -20.12 -12.59 -19.65
N PRO A 279 -19.97 -12.53 -20.99
CA PRO A 279 -20.96 -13.08 -21.91
C PRO A 279 -21.13 -14.60 -21.80
N ALA A 280 -20.04 -15.33 -21.50
CA ALA A 280 -20.02 -16.79 -21.53
C ALA A 280 -20.89 -17.46 -20.45
N GLN A 281 -21.33 -16.70 -19.44
CA GLN A 281 -22.18 -17.21 -18.36
C GLN A 281 -23.68 -16.84 -18.54
N PHE A 282 -24.05 -16.26 -19.68
CA PHE A 282 -25.43 -15.95 -20.07
C PHE A 282 -25.85 -16.83 -21.24
N ALA A 283 -26.87 -17.67 -21.02
CA ALA A 283 -27.50 -18.45 -22.09
C ALA A 283 -28.47 -17.60 -22.94
N ASP A 284 -29.07 -16.56 -22.35
CA ASP A 284 -30.00 -15.63 -23.02
C ASP A 284 -29.29 -14.31 -23.37
N PRO A 285 -29.09 -14.00 -24.67
CA PRO A 285 -28.55 -12.73 -25.11
C PRO A 285 -29.36 -11.52 -24.63
N ALA A 286 -30.69 -11.64 -24.48
CA ALA A 286 -31.51 -10.55 -23.97
C ALA A 286 -31.26 -10.29 -22.48
N ALA A 287 -30.92 -11.31 -21.69
CA ALA A 287 -30.50 -11.16 -20.30
C ALA A 287 -29.12 -10.47 -20.20
N LEU A 288 -28.19 -10.81 -21.10
CA LEU A 288 -26.88 -10.13 -21.18
C LEU A 288 -27.04 -8.64 -21.52
N SER A 289 -27.88 -8.31 -22.50
CA SER A 289 -28.12 -6.93 -22.92
C SER A 289 -28.80 -6.09 -21.84
N ARG A 290 -29.75 -6.68 -21.08
CA ARG A 290 -30.48 -6.00 -20.00
C ARG A 290 -29.72 -5.92 -18.68
N TYR A 291 -28.55 -6.54 -18.55
CA TYR A 291 -27.80 -6.49 -17.30
C TYR A 291 -27.41 -5.04 -16.97
N PRO A 292 -27.69 -4.54 -15.75
CA PRO A 292 -27.43 -3.15 -15.38
C PRO A 292 -25.92 -2.85 -15.42
N ARG A 293 -25.55 -1.73 -16.04
CA ARG A 293 -24.16 -1.26 -16.15
C ARG A 293 -24.11 0.22 -15.83
N ASP A 294 -23.30 0.59 -14.86
CA ASP A 294 -23.00 1.98 -14.52
C ASP A 294 -21.57 2.03 -13.96
N GLU A 295 -20.60 1.97 -14.87
CA GLU A 295 -19.19 1.92 -14.51
C GLU A 295 -18.76 3.13 -13.68
N ALA A 296 -19.27 4.33 -13.99
CA ALA A 296 -18.95 5.54 -13.24
C ALA A 296 -19.42 5.46 -11.79
N ARG A 297 -20.66 5.00 -11.55
CA ARG A 297 -21.19 4.76 -10.20
C ARG A 297 -20.40 3.68 -9.47
N ASP A 298 -20.09 2.58 -10.14
CA ASP A 298 -19.39 1.45 -9.53
C ASP A 298 -17.95 1.84 -9.13
N ILE A 299 -17.24 2.61 -9.97
CA ILE A 299 -15.90 3.16 -9.67
C ILE A 299 -15.97 4.14 -8.48
N ALA A 300 -17.01 4.99 -8.41
CA ALA A 300 -17.18 5.91 -7.30
C ALA A 300 -17.36 5.16 -5.97
N LEU A 301 -18.19 4.12 -5.94
CA LEU A 301 -18.36 3.26 -4.77
C LEU A 301 -17.08 2.50 -4.42
N ALA A 302 -16.36 1.98 -5.41
CA ALA A 302 -15.08 1.31 -5.20
C ALA A 302 -14.03 2.26 -4.59
N ARG A 303 -14.02 3.53 -5.01
CA ARG A 303 -13.16 4.57 -4.43
C ARG A 303 -13.46 4.80 -2.95
N GLU A 304 -14.73 4.86 -2.56
CA GLU A 304 -15.14 5.06 -1.15
C GLU A 304 -14.64 3.93 -0.23
N ILE A 305 -14.56 2.70 -0.73
CA ILE A 305 -14.08 1.54 0.04
C ILE A 305 -12.54 1.44 0.04
N GLY A 306 -11.84 2.19 -0.81
CA GLY A 306 -10.38 2.14 -0.94
C GLY A 306 -9.89 0.96 -1.79
N VAL A 307 -10.62 0.66 -2.88
CA VAL A 307 -10.13 -0.23 -3.94
C VAL A 307 -8.91 0.38 -4.61
N ASP A 308 -7.89 -0.44 -4.85
CA ASP A 308 -6.65 0.01 -5.47
C ASP A 308 -6.73 -0.03 -7.00
N LEU A 309 -7.22 -1.16 -7.53
CA LEU A 309 -7.31 -1.43 -8.97
C LEU A 309 -8.70 -1.91 -9.35
N VAL A 310 -9.25 -1.35 -10.42
CA VAL A 310 -10.45 -1.86 -11.09
C VAL A 310 -10.03 -2.44 -12.43
N PHE A 311 -10.19 -3.76 -12.58
CA PHE A 311 -10.00 -4.42 -13.87
C PHE A 311 -11.33 -4.49 -14.62
N ALA A 312 -11.49 -3.62 -15.62
CA ALA A 312 -12.71 -3.45 -16.42
C ALA A 312 -12.47 -3.80 -17.90
N PRO A 313 -12.16 -5.08 -18.22
CA PRO A 313 -11.85 -5.49 -19.58
C PRO A 313 -13.08 -5.54 -20.49
N THR A 314 -12.84 -5.46 -21.80
CA THR A 314 -13.86 -5.78 -22.80
C THR A 314 -14.03 -7.29 -22.96
N ALA A 315 -15.12 -7.71 -23.61
CA ALA A 315 -15.33 -9.13 -23.94
C ALA A 315 -14.21 -9.65 -24.86
N ASP A 316 -13.78 -8.88 -25.85
CA ASP A 316 -12.71 -9.27 -26.79
C ASP A 316 -11.34 -9.41 -26.09
N GLU A 317 -11.06 -8.58 -25.08
CA GLU A 317 -9.86 -8.71 -24.25
C GLU A 317 -9.89 -10.02 -23.45
N MET A 318 -11.05 -10.38 -22.91
CA MET A 318 -11.23 -11.63 -22.15
C MET A 318 -11.38 -12.87 -23.03
N TYR A 319 -11.87 -12.71 -24.25
CA TYR A 319 -12.17 -13.79 -25.20
C TYR A 319 -11.77 -13.34 -26.62
N PRO A 320 -10.47 -13.36 -26.94
CA PRO A 320 -10.00 -12.95 -28.26
C PRO A 320 -10.56 -13.85 -29.37
N GLU A 321 -10.47 -13.38 -30.62
CA GLU A 321 -10.90 -14.16 -31.78
C GLU A 321 -10.28 -15.56 -31.78
N GLY A 322 -11.11 -16.58 -31.99
CA GLY A 322 -10.68 -17.97 -31.97
C GLY A 322 -10.46 -18.56 -30.57
N PHE A 323 -11.00 -17.96 -29.50
CA PHE A 323 -10.93 -18.51 -28.14
C PHE A 323 -11.50 -19.94 -28.05
N GLN A 324 -10.69 -20.90 -27.60
CA GLN A 324 -11.03 -22.33 -27.58
C GLN A 324 -10.89 -23.01 -26.20
N THR A 325 -10.38 -22.31 -25.19
CA THR A 325 -10.05 -22.91 -23.89
C THR A 325 -11.18 -22.73 -22.89
N TRP A 326 -11.66 -23.81 -22.28
CA TRP A 326 -12.78 -23.77 -21.35
C TRP A 326 -12.52 -24.65 -20.13
N VAL A 327 -13.04 -24.23 -19.00
CA VAL A 327 -13.02 -24.98 -17.75
C VAL A 327 -14.44 -25.42 -17.44
N ASP A 328 -14.65 -26.71 -17.23
CA ASP A 328 -15.95 -27.26 -16.91
C ASP A 328 -15.87 -28.08 -15.63
N VAL A 329 -16.72 -27.75 -14.66
CA VAL A 329 -16.86 -28.50 -13.41
C VAL A 329 -18.11 -29.36 -13.58
N THR A 330 -17.89 -30.62 -13.97
CA THR A 330 -18.90 -31.46 -14.63
C THR A 330 -20.19 -31.66 -13.83
N GLU A 331 -20.19 -32.52 -12.81
CA GLU A 331 -21.41 -32.95 -12.10
C GLU A 331 -22.00 -31.82 -11.26
N LEU A 332 -21.15 -31.06 -10.57
CA LEU A 332 -21.58 -29.96 -9.72
C LEU A 332 -22.14 -28.78 -10.53
N GLY A 333 -21.66 -28.58 -11.76
CA GLY A 333 -22.12 -27.52 -12.66
C GLY A 333 -23.35 -27.88 -13.50
N SER A 334 -23.84 -29.12 -13.44
CA SER A 334 -24.98 -29.60 -14.25
C SER A 334 -26.28 -29.82 -13.47
N SER A 335 -26.24 -29.74 -12.13
CA SER A 335 -27.41 -29.82 -11.23
C SER A 335 -27.91 -28.43 -10.81
N LEU A 336 -29.08 -28.35 -10.16
CA LEU A 336 -29.64 -27.10 -9.58
C LEU A 336 -29.61 -25.93 -10.59
N GLU A 337 -28.87 -24.85 -10.33
CA GLU A 337 -28.77 -23.73 -11.27
C GLU A 337 -28.27 -24.14 -12.66
N GLY A 338 -27.41 -25.15 -12.73
CA GLY A 338 -26.85 -25.69 -13.97
C GLY A 338 -27.91 -26.29 -14.90
N GLU A 339 -28.94 -26.91 -14.34
CA GLU A 339 -30.07 -27.47 -15.10
C GLU A 339 -30.88 -26.36 -15.78
N PHE A 340 -31.16 -25.28 -15.05
CA PHE A 340 -31.93 -24.13 -15.56
C PHE A 340 -31.09 -23.17 -16.39
N ARG A 341 -29.75 -23.28 -16.33
CA ARG A 341 -28.80 -22.40 -17.01
C ARG A 341 -27.65 -23.20 -17.63
N PRO A 342 -27.92 -24.02 -18.67
CA PRO A 342 -26.88 -24.85 -19.29
C PRO A 342 -25.67 -24.03 -19.74
N GLY A 343 -24.47 -24.50 -19.39
CA GLY A 343 -23.20 -23.82 -19.70
C GLY A 343 -22.84 -22.64 -18.79
N HIS A 344 -23.73 -22.22 -17.87
CA HIS A 344 -23.46 -21.10 -16.96
C HIS A 344 -22.18 -21.29 -16.15
N PHE A 345 -22.03 -22.44 -15.47
CA PHE A 345 -20.88 -22.69 -14.61
C PHE A 345 -19.59 -22.95 -15.37
N ARG A 346 -19.64 -23.47 -16.60
CA ARG A 346 -18.48 -23.49 -17.51
C ARG A 346 -18.00 -22.07 -17.80
N GLY A 347 -18.93 -21.15 -18.07
CA GLY A 347 -18.63 -19.73 -18.26
C GLY A 347 -18.02 -19.08 -17.01
N VAL A 348 -18.59 -19.37 -15.83
CA VAL A 348 -18.10 -18.86 -14.54
C VAL A 348 -16.70 -19.41 -14.20
N ALA A 349 -16.51 -20.72 -14.24
CA ALA A 349 -15.22 -21.36 -13.94
C ALA A 349 -14.13 -20.84 -14.89
N THR A 350 -14.44 -20.70 -16.18
CA THR A 350 -13.51 -20.18 -17.17
C THR A 350 -13.10 -18.73 -16.86
N VAL A 351 -14.06 -17.83 -16.59
CA VAL A 351 -13.73 -16.42 -16.32
C VAL A 351 -12.99 -16.25 -14.98
N VAL A 352 -13.39 -16.99 -13.94
CA VAL A 352 -12.73 -16.92 -12.62
C VAL A 352 -11.30 -17.43 -12.72
N LEU A 353 -11.04 -18.55 -13.43
CA LEU A 353 -9.67 -19.03 -13.66
C LEU A 353 -8.83 -18.00 -14.41
N LYS A 354 -9.39 -17.33 -15.42
CA LYS A 354 -8.70 -16.24 -16.13
C LYS A 354 -8.35 -15.09 -15.19
N LEU A 355 -9.28 -14.65 -14.35
CA LEU A 355 -9.02 -13.59 -13.37
C LEU A 355 -7.93 -14.00 -12.36
N VAL A 356 -7.94 -15.24 -11.85
CA VAL A 356 -6.88 -15.78 -10.99
C VAL A 356 -5.53 -15.77 -11.71
N SER A 357 -5.50 -16.22 -12.97
CA SER A 357 -4.27 -16.24 -13.80
C SER A 357 -3.76 -14.85 -14.17
N VAL A 358 -4.61 -13.83 -14.10
CA VAL A 358 -4.25 -12.45 -14.41
C VAL A 358 -3.79 -11.71 -13.15
N ALA A 359 -4.47 -11.89 -12.03
CA ALA A 359 -4.21 -11.17 -10.78
C ALA A 359 -3.26 -11.90 -9.81
N HIS A 360 -3.16 -13.23 -9.89
CA HIS A 360 -2.47 -14.07 -8.91
C HIS A 360 -2.76 -13.64 -7.46
N PRO A 361 -4.04 -13.64 -7.05
CA PRO A 361 -4.45 -13.16 -5.74
C PRO A 361 -4.09 -14.13 -4.62
N SER A 362 -3.79 -13.61 -3.44
CA SER A 362 -3.67 -14.42 -2.22
C SER A 362 -5.05 -14.87 -1.73
N ARG A 363 -6.06 -14.01 -1.89
CA ARG A 363 -7.44 -14.25 -1.46
C ARG A 363 -8.43 -13.84 -2.53
N MET A 364 -9.49 -14.63 -2.70
CA MET A 364 -10.67 -14.27 -3.49
C MET A 364 -11.91 -14.23 -2.63
N TYR A 365 -12.75 -13.21 -2.81
CA TYR A 365 -13.94 -12.99 -1.98
C TYR A 365 -15.21 -13.21 -2.78
N PHE A 366 -16.08 -14.08 -2.27
CA PHE A 366 -17.38 -14.39 -2.87
C PHE A 366 -18.50 -14.36 -1.82
N GLY A 367 -19.69 -13.96 -2.23
CA GLY A 367 -20.88 -13.98 -1.39
C GLY A 367 -21.52 -15.36 -1.36
N GLN A 368 -21.99 -15.77 -0.18
CA GLN A 368 -22.67 -17.05 0.04
C GLN A 368 -23.98 -17.21 -0.73
N LYS A 369 -24.61 -16.10 -1.14
CA LYS A 369 -25.89 -16.10 -1.88
C LYS A 369 -25.88 -17.03 -3.10
N ASP A 370 -24.77 -17.04 -3.82
CA ASP A 370 -24.54 -17.92 -4.96
C ASP A 370 -23.82 -19.21 -4.50
N ALA A 371 -24.41 -19.96 -3.58
CA ALA A 371 -23.75 -21.09 -2.89
C ALA A 371 -23.19 -22.15 -3.86
N GLN A 372 -23.95 -22.53 -4.90
CA GLN A 372 -23.44 -23.47 -5.90
C GLN A 372 -22.25 -22.92 -6.68
N GLN A 373 -22.21 -21.59 -6.93
CA GLN A 373 -21.04 -20.96 -7.55
C GLN A 373 -19.81 -21.07 -6.64
N VAL A 374 -20.00 -20.84 -5.33
CA VAL A 374 -18.92 -21.02 -4.34
C VAL A 374 -18.37 -22.43 -4.38
N GLU A 375 -19.24 -23.45 -4.41
CA GLU A 375 -18.80 -24.85 -4.51
C GLU A 375 -18.08 -25.15 -5.83
N VAL A 376 -18.60 -24.65 -6.96
CA VAL A 376 -17.96 -24.81 -8.28
C VAL A 376 -16.55 -24.20 -8.26
N ILE A 377 -16.39 -23.02 -7.69
CA ILE A 377 -15.10 -22.33 -7.58
C ILE A 377 -14.17 -23.08 -6.61
N ARG A 378 -14.68 -23.52 -5.45
CA ARG A 378 -13.91 -24.30 -4.48
C ARG A 378 -13.39 -25.60 -5.10
N ARG A 379 -14.26 -26.30 -5.84
CA ARG A 379 -13.92 -27.50 -6.61
C ARG A 379 -12.84 -27.22 -7.64
N MET A 380 -12.99 -26.14 -8.41
CA MET A 380 -12.00 -25.72 -9.42
C MET A 380 -10.64 -25.39 -8.80
N ILE A 381 -10.60 -24.62 -7.69
CA ILE A 381 -9.37 -24.28 -6.97
C ILE A 381 -8.63 -25.54 -6.55
N ARG A 382 -9.34 -26.49 -5.95
CA ARG A 382 -8.77 -27.76 -5.50
C ARG A 382 -8.28 -28.62 -6.66
N ASP A 383 -9.13 -28.87 -7.66
CA ASP A 383 -8.85 -29.81 -8.75
C ASP A 383 -7.74 -29.28 -9.67
N LEU A 384 -7.58 -27.96 -9.81
CA LEU A 384 -6.51 -27.32 -10.59
C LEU A 384 -5.32 -26.86 -9.74
N ALA A 385 -5.28 -27.20 -8.44
CA ALA A 385 -4.23 -26.85 -7.49
C ALA A 385 -3.86 -25.35 -7.51
N LEU A 386 -4.87 -24.48 -7.51
CA LEU A 386 -4.67 -23.03 -7.52
C LEU A 386 -4.25 -22.55 -6.13
N ASP A 387 -3.16 -21.78 -6.07
CA ASP A 387 -2.66 -21.15 -4.83
C ASP A 387 -3.41 -19.86 -4.52
N VAL A 388 -4.65 -20.02 -4.03
CA VAL A 388 -5.54 -18.92 -3.66
C VAL A 388 -6.52 -19.35 -2.58
N GLU A 389 -6.63 -18.56 -1.51
CA GLU A 389 -7.61 -18.79 -0.44
C GLU A 389 -8.98 -18.24 -0.87
N LEU A 390 -10.03 -19.08 -0.80
CA LEU A 390 -11.42 -18.67 -1.06
C LEU A 390 -12.07 -18.18 0.24
N ARG A 391 -12.39 -16.89 0.29
CA ARG A 391 -13.12 -16.22 1.38
C ARG A 391 -14.60 -16.13 1.02
N VAL A 392 -15.44 -16.77 1.82
CA VAL A 392 -16.90 -16.77 1.63
C VAL A 392 -17.53 -15.92 2.72
N LEU A 393 -18.28 -14.88 2.33
CA LEU A 393 -18.97 -13.99 3.26
C LEU A 393 -20.47 -14.26 3.29
N PRO A 394 -21.13 -14.07 4.45
CA PRO A 394 -22.57 -14.22 4.57
C PRO A 394 -23.36 -13.37 3.59
N THR A 395 -24.52 -13.88 3.17
CA THR A 395 -25.45 -13.15 2.31
C THR A 395 -25.93 -11.87 2.98
N VAL A 396 -25.64 -10.72 2.39
CA VAL A 396 -26.22 -9.43 2.82
C VAL A 396 -27.67 -9.34 2.36
N ARG A 397 -28.55 -8.96 3.29
CA ARG A 397 -30.00 -8.87 3.09
C ARG A 397 -30.49 -7.45 3.35
N ASP A 398 -31.58 -7.08 2.70
CA ASP A 398 -32.36 -5.89 3.03
C ASP A 398 -33.09 -6.08 4.37
N ALA A 399 -33.66 -5.02 4.93
CA ALA A 399 -34.31 -5.03 6.25
C ALA A 399 -35.50 -6.01 6.35
N ASP A 400 -36.10 -6.39 5.22
CA ASP A 400 -37.18 -7.36 5.11
C ASP A 400 -36.70 -8.80 4.81
N GLY A 401 -35.39 -9.02 4.78
CA GLY A 401 -34.75 -10.32 4.60
C GLY A 401 -34.44 -10.69 3.14
N LEU A 402 -34.85 -9.88 2.16
CA LEU A 402 -34.55 -10.14 0.75
C LEU A 402 -33.03 -10.07 0.50
N ALA A 403 -32.44 -11.14 -0.04
CA ALA A 403 -31.03 -11.16 -0.39
C ALA A 403 -30.69 -10.12 -1.46
N LEU A 404 -29.71 -9.24 -1.20
CA LEU A 404 -29.36 -8.18 -2.14
C LEU A 404 -28.85 -8.73 -3.47
N SER A 405 -29.26 -8.09 -4.57
CA SER A 405 -28.87 -8.47 -5.93
C SER A 405 -29.05 -7.31 -6.89
N SER A 406 -28.14 -7.16 -7.85
CA SER A 406 -28.27 -6.19 -8.95
C SER A 406 -29.56 -6.39 -9.77
N ARG A 407 -30.15 -7.60 -9.76
CA ARG A 407 -31.42 -7.90 -10.45
C ARG A 407 -32.67 -7.41 -9.71
N ILE A 408 -32.57 -7.05 -8.43
CA ILE A 408 -33.73 -6.52 -7.67
C ILE A 408 -34.20 -5.18 -8.25
N ALA A 409 -33.30 -4.40 -8.85
CA ALA A 409 -33.65 -3.15 -9.53
C ALA A 409 -34.63 -3.33 -10.71
N LEU A 410 -34.80 -4.57 -11.20
CA LEU A 410 -35.73 -4.91 -12.28
C LEU A 410 -37.16 -5.22 -11.78
N LEU A 411 -37.35 -5.36 -10.46
CA LEU A 411 -38.65 -5.71 -9.88
C LEU A 411 -39.49 -4.45 -9.65
N SER A 412 -40.77 -4.50 -10.02
CA SER A 412 -41.77 -3.56 -9.52
C SER A 412 -41.95 -3.71 -7.99
N ALA A 413 -42.56 -2.72 -7.35
CA ALA A 413 -42.85 -2.77 -5.91
C ALA A 413 -43.76 -3.97 -5.52
N GLU A 414 -44.63 -4.42 -6.42
CA GLU A 414 -45.47 -5.59 -6.20
C GLU A 414 -44.68 -6.89 -6.36
N GLU A 415 -43.85 -7.00 -7.38
CA GLU A 415 -42.96 -8.15 -7.58
C GLU A 415 -41.94 -8.27 -6.44
N ARG A 416 -41.36 -7.15 -5.97
CA ARG A 416 -40.44 -7.15 -4.82
C ARG A 416 -41.12 -7.67 -3.55
N ARG A 417 -42.40 -7.32 -3.31
CA ARG A 417 -43.17 -7.87 -2.18
C ARG A 417 -43.41 -9.37 -2.32
N ARG A 418 -43.73 -9.86 -3.54
CA ARG A 418 -43.87 -11.29 -3.82
C ARG A 418 -42.56 -12.06 -3.61
N ALA A 419 -41.43 -11.47 -4.00
CA ALA A 419 -40.11 -12.08 -3.86
C ALA A 419 -39.73 -12.47 -2.42
N LEU A 420 -40.33 -11.82 -1.41
CA LEU A 420 -40.12 -12.15 0.01
C LEU A 420 -40.57 -13.56 0.38
N ALA A 421 -41.45 -14.19 -0.41
CA ALA A 421 -41.86 -15.56 -0.16
C ALA A 421 -40.68 -16.54 -0.25
N LEU A 422 -39.69 -16.29 -1.12
CA LEU A 422 -38.48 -17.13 -1.20
C LEU A 422 -37.72 -17.12 0.13
N PHE A 423 -37.46 -15.93 0.67
CA PHE A 423 -36.77 -15.80 1.95
C PHE A 423 -37.54 -16.50 3.08
N ARG A 424 -38.86 -16.28 3.17
CA ARG A 424 -39.72 -16.90 4.20
C ARG A 424 -39.75 -18.42 4.08
N ALA A 425 -39.84 -18.94 2.86
CA ALA A 425 -39.85 -20.37 2.58
C ALA A 425 -38.52 -21.01 3.00
N LEU A 426 -37.38 -20.43 2.61
CA LEU A 426 -36.07 -20.97 2.97
C LEU A 426 -35.79 -20.86 4.47
N ALA A 427 -36.28 -19.83 5.14
CA ALA A 427 -36.11 -19.66 6.59
C ALA A 427 -36.72 -20.81 7.42
N THR A 428 -37.63 -21.61 6.84
CA THR A 428 -38.15 -22.82 7.48
C THR A 428 -37.09 -23.90 7.68
N ARG A 429 -36.02 -23.90 6.86
CA ARG A 429 -35.01 -24.95 6.78
C ARG A 429 -35.58 -26.36 6.52
N ASP A 430 -36.83 -26.44 6.07
CA ASP A 430 -37.51 -27.68 5.71
C ASP A 430 -37.97 -27.62 4.26
N PRO A 431 -37.48 -28.53 3.38
CA PRO A 431 -37.78 -28.46 1.95
C PRO A 431 -39.25 -28.68 1.63
N ALA A 432 -39.99 -29.48 2.42
CA ALA A 432 -41.41 -29.72 2.18
C ALA A 432 -42.22 -28.45 2.49
N THR A 433 -42.04 -27.90 3.68
CA THR A 433 -42.71 -26.66 4.12
C THR A 433 -42.35 -25.48 3.22
N ALA A 434 -41.09 -25.37 2.78
CA ALA A 434 -40.65 -24.34 1.85
C ALA A 434 -41.38 -24.42 0.50
N ARG A 435 -41.58 -25.64 -0.05
CA ARG A 435 -42.32 -25.84 -1.29
C ARG A 435 -43.79 -25.47 -1.14
N ASP A 436 -44.43 -25.87 -0.04
CA ASP A 436 -45.83 -25.55 0.22
C ASP A 436 -46.06 -24.03 0.31
N LEU A 437 -45.21 -23.31 1.07
CA LEU A 437 -45.27 -21.85 1.18
C LEU A 437 -45.09 -21.14 -0.17
N LEU A 438 -44.22 -21.66 -1.03
CA LEU A 438 -44.02 -21.10 -2.36
C LEU A 438 -45.16 -21.44 -3.33
N ALA A 439 -45.76 -22.62 -3.21
CA ALA A 439 -46.92 -23.01 -4.01
C ALA A 439 -48.16 -22.16 -3.69
N GLU A 440 -48.33 -21.75 -2.44
CA GLU A 440 -49.40 -20.83 -2.00
C GLU A 440 -49.13 -19.38 -2.41
N SER A 441 -47.89 -19.05 -2.80
CA SER A 441 -47.49 -17.68 -3.15
C SER A 441 -47.89 -17.33 -4.59
N ASN A 442 -48.99 -16.60 -4.73
CA ASN A 442 -49.47 -16.12 -6.03
C ASN A 442 -48.41 -15.30 -6.79
N GLY A 443 -48.23 -15.60 -8.07
CA GLY A 443 -47.36 -14.83 -8.97
C GLY A 443 -45.87 -15.19 -8.91
N LEU A 444 -45.53 -16.35 -8.34
CA LEU A 444 -44.19 -16.95 -8.40
C LEU A 444 -44.22 -18.23 -9.23
N THR A 445 -43.19 -18.44 -10.04
CA THR A 445 -42.88 -19.75 -10.62
C THR A 445 -41.67 -20.31 -9.90
N VAL A 446 -41.82 -21.45 -9.24
CA VAL A 446 -40.71 -22.13 -8.55
C VAL A 446 -39.95 -22.96 -9.57
N ASP A 447 -38.65 -22.69 -9.71
CA ASP A 447 -37.78 -23.52 -10.54
C ASP A 447 -37.32 -24.73 -9.71
N TYR A 448 -36.79 -24.51 -8.49
CA TYR A 448 -36.49 -25.60 -7.55
C TYR A 448 -36.46 -25.12 -6.09
N VAL A 449 -36.59 -26.07 -5.16
CA VAL A 449 -36.27 -25.93 -3.73
C VAL A 449 -35.72 -27.27 -3.25
N GLU A 450 -34.46 -27.30 -2.87
CA GLU A 450 -33.73 -28.54 -2.58
C GLU A 450 -32.70 -28.35 -1.47
N ILE A 451 -32.42 -29.44 -0.75
CA ILE A 451 -31.26 -29.51 0.14
C ILE A 451 -30.06 -29.85 -0.74
N ALA A 452 -29.03 -29.02 -0.67
CA ALA A 452 -27.75 -29.26 -1.32
C ALA A 452 -26.70 -29.62 -0.26
N ASP A 453 -26.01 -30.73 -0.48
CA ASP A 453 -24.89 -31.22 0.35
C ASP A 453 -23.61 -30.44 0.04
N PHE A 454 -23.70 -29.12 0.23
CA PHE A 454 -22.61 -28.16 0.13
C PHE A 454 -21.85 -28.07 1.46
N ASP A 455 -20.81 -27.25 1.53
CA ASP A 455 -20.05 -27.06 2.77
C ASP A 455 -20.14 -25.59 3.25
N PRO A 456 -21.02 -25.29 4.24
CA PRO A 456 -21.94 -26.22 4.94
C PRO A 456 -23.19 -26.58 4.12
N PRO A 457 -23.96 -27.63 4.48
CA PRO A 457 -25.19 -27.98 3.78
C PRO A 457 -26.22 -26.85 3.80
N VAL A 458 -26.93 -26.65 2.70
CA VAL A 458 -27.89 -25.55 2.55
C VAL A 458 -29.25 -26.01 2.05
N LEU A 459 -30.31 -25.35 2.50
CA LEU A 459 -31.58 -25.32 1.76
C LEU A 459 -31.48 -24.18 0.74
N THR A 460 -31.57 -24.52 -0.55
CA THR A 460 -31.42 -23.58 -1.67
C THR A 460 -32.68 -23.57 -2.52
N GLY A 461 -33.01 -22.41 -3.10
CA GLY A 461 -34.17 -22.28 -3.96
C GLY A 461 -34.01 -21.20 -5.01
N ALA A 462 -34.71 -21.41 -6.13
CA ALA A 462 -34.81 -20.46 -7.22
C ALA A 462 -36.26 -20.25 -7.65
N VAL A 463 -36.65 -19.00 -7.83
CA VAL A 463 -38.00 -18.61 -8.26
C VAL A 463 -37.94 -17.53 -9.34
N ARG A 464 -39.00 -17.45 -10.15
CA ARG A 464 -39.22 -16.36 -11.10
C ARG A 464 -40.37 -15.49 -10.62
N VAL A 465 -40.13 -14.18 -10.63
CA VAL A 465 -41.13 -13.14 -10.35
C VAL A 465 -41.21 -12.25 -11.58
N GLY A 466 -42.34 -12.34 -12.30
CA GLY A 466 -42.45 -11.76 -13.63
C GLY A 466 -41.37 -12.32 -14.56
N SER A 467 -40.51 -11.43 -15.10
CA SER A 467 -39.38 -11.85 -15.96
C SER A 467 -38.05 -12.04 -15.22
N THR A 468 -38.01 -11.79 -13.92
CA THR A 468 -36.78 -11.81 -13.12
C THR A 468 -36.66 -13.12 -12.35
N ARG A 469 -35.52 -13.81 -12.51
CA ARG A 469 -35.18 -15.01 -11.74
C ARG A 469 -34.31 -14.66 -10.54
N LEU A 470 -34.75 -15.06 -9.36
CA LEU A 470 -34.09 -14.85 -8.07
C LEU A 470 -33.63 -16.20 -7.51
N ILE A 471 -32.53 -16.16 -6.78
CA ILE A 471 -31.97 -17.30 -6.06
C ILE A 471 -31.64 -16.87 -4.64
N ASP A 472 -31.74 -17.81 -3.71
CA ASP A 472 -31.35 -17.62 -2.32
C ASP A 472 -31.06 -18.99 -1.67
N ASN A 473 -30.35 -18.98 -0.54
CA ASN A 473 -30.07 -20.18 0.23
C ASN A 473 -29.90 -19.85 1.72
N VAL A 474 -30.09 -20.86 2.57
CA VAL A 474 -29.78 -20.78 4.01
C VAL A 474 -29.01 -22.04 4.47
N PRO A 475 -27.98 -21.90 5.31
CA PRO A 475 -27.35 -23.04 5.97
C PRO A 475 -28.32 -23.83 6.84
N LEU A 476 -28.19 -25.16 6.78
CA LEU A 476 -28.87 -26.10 7.66
C LEU A 476 -28.14 -26.29 8.98
N GLU A 477 -26.83 -26.06 9.00
CA GLU A 477 -25.98 -26.17 10.19
C GLU A 477 -25.26 -24.83 10.45
N GLY A 478 -25.19 -24.42 11.72
CA GLY A 478 -24.58 -23.15 12.16
C GLY A 478 -25.56 -22.15 12.76
N ASP A 479 -25.16 -21.52 13.87
CA ASP A 479 -26.00 -20.60 14.65
C ASP A 479 -26.40 -19.34 13.87
N ASN A 480 -27.69 -18.99 13.99
CA ASN A 480 -28.21 -17.64 13.77
C ASN A 480 -27.47 -16.66 14.69
N LYS A 481 -26.55 -15.86 14.17
CA LYS A 481 -26.22 -14.55 14.75
C LYS A 481 -26.03 -13.49 13.68
#